data_AF-A0A1Z9BTK9-F1
#
_entry.id   AF-A0A1Z9BTK9-F1
#
_cell.length_a   1.000
_cell.length_b   1.000
_cell.length_c   1.000
_cell.angle_alpha   90.00
_cell.angle_beta   90.00
_cell.angle_gamma   90.00
#
_symmetry.space_group_name_H-M   'P 1'
#
loop_
_entity.id
_entity.type
_entity.pdbx_description
1 polymer ?
#
loop_
_entity_poly.entity_id
_entity_poly.type
_entity_poly.pdbx_seq_one_letter_code
_entity_poly.pdbx_strand_id
1 'polypeptide(L)'
;MPGLVIRFALYVLGLWLATEIVPGMEIHGTGSFLAAGLLLGIVNAIIRPLVVLLTLPFTVLTLGIFILIINAAMLGLVSMMVKNFELANFSAAFFGAIIVGLTGWIGASFIGPKGGVEVMVMKGNHRG
;
A
#
# COMPACT_ATOMS: atom_id res chain seq x y z
N MET A 1 -12.31 -12.58 4.91
CA MET A 1 -11.55 -12.74 3.65
C MET A 1 -11.70 -11.61 2.60
N PRO A 2 -12.64 -10.63 2.64
CA PRO A 2 -12.71 -9.60 1.57
C PRO A 2 -11.59 -8.55 1.67
N GLY A 3 -10.97 -8.37 2.85
CA GLY A 3 -9.97 -7.33 3.08
C GLY A 3 -8.70 -7.45 2.23
N LEU A 4 -8.27 -8.66 1.87
CA LEU A 4 -7.08 -8.83 1.02
C LEU A 4 -7.36 -8.42 -0.43
N VAL A 5 -8.50 -8.83 -0.97
CA VAL A 5 -8.93 -8.48 -2.33
C VAL A 5 -9.10 -6.97 -2.46
N ILE A 6 -9.71 -6.34 -1.46
CA ILE A 6 -9.88 -4.89 -1.41
C ILE A 6 -8.51 -4.18 -1.37
N ARG A 7 -7.59 -4.61 -0.50
CA ARG A 7 -6.24 -4.02 -0.42
C ARG A 7 -5.49 -4.15 -1.74
N PHE A 8 -5.56 -5.33 -2.36
CA PHE A 8 -4.98 -5.57 -3.68
C PHE A 8 -5.57 -4.61 -4.72
N ALA A 9 -6.90 -4.48 -4.77
CA ALA A 9 -7.56 -3.53 -5.67
C ALA A 9 -7.10 -2.09 -5.43
N LEU A 10 -6.94 -1.66 -4.17
CA LEU A 10 -6.42 -0.33 -3.84
C LEU A 10 -4.98 -0.12 -4.29
N TYR A 11 -4.12 -1.15 -4.24
CA TYR A 11 -2.76 -1.05 -4.79
C TYR A 11 -2.77 -0.90 -6.30
N VAL A 12 -3.56 -1.71 -7.01
CA VAL A 12 -3.68 -1.63 -8.48
C VAL A 12 -4.25 -0.26 -8.89
N LEU A 13 -5.32 0.19 -8.23
CA LEU A 13 -5.92 1.51 -8.48
C LEU A 13 -4.94 2.64 -8.16
N GLY A 14 -4.20 2.53 -7.06
CA GLY A 14 -3.20 3.53 -6.69
C GLY A 14 -2.07 3.63 -7.72
N LEU A 15 -1.62 2.49 -8.25
CA LEU A 15 -0.60 2.45 -9.32
C LEU A 15 -1.12 3.07 -10.61
N TRP A 16 -2.35 2.74 -11.01
CA TRP A 16 -2.98 3.32 -12.19
C TRP A 16 -3.16 4.84 -12.06
N LEU A 17 -3.61 5.33 -10.91
CA LEU A 17 -3.67 6.78 -10.65
C LEU A 17 -2.28 7.42 -10.64
N ALA A 18 -1.28 6.73 -10.08
CA ALA A 18 0.09 7.24 -10.04
C ALA A 18 0.71 7.38 -11.44
N THR A 19 0.45 6.44 -12.36
CA THR A 19 0.95 6.53 -13.75
C THR A 19 0.34 7.71 -14.52
N GLU A 20 -0.90 8.10 -14.22
CA GLU A 20 -1.57 9.22 -14.88
C GLU A 20 -1.12 10.59 -14.31
N ILE A 21 -0.79 10.63 -13.01
CA ILE A 21 -0.51 11.89 -12.30
C ILE A 21 0.99 12.21 -12.27
N VAL A 22 1.85 11.20 -12.20
CA VAL A 22 3.28 11.37 -11.92
C VAL A 22 4.10 11.23 -13.21
N PRO A 23 4.72 12.33 -13.71
CA PRO A 23 5.61 12.24 -14.85
C PRO A 23 6.81 11.33 -14.58
N GLY A 24 7.14 10.47 -15.54
CA GLY A 24 8.24 9.52 -15.42
C GLY A 24 7.89 8.23 -14.67
N MET A 25 6.61 7.95 -14.47
CA MET A 25 6.12 6.62 -14.08
C MET A 25 5.29 6.03 -15.22
N GLU A 26 5.72 4.89 -15.75
CA GLU A 26 5.00 4.21 -16.83
C GLU A 26 4.82 2.72 -16.53
N ILE A 27 3.60 2.22 -16.73
CA ILE A 27 3.30 0.79 -16.63
C ILE A 27 2.55 0.38 -17.89
N HIS A 28 3.14 -0.48 -18.69
CA HIS A 28 2.54 -0.94 -19.94
C HIS A 28 1.87 -2.31 -19.78
N GLY A 29 0.57 -2.35 -20.06
CA GLY A 29 -0.25 -3.57 -20.09
C GLY A 29 -0.96 -3.91 -18.78
N THR A 30 -2.19 -4.39 -18.88
CA THR A 30 -3.04 -4.75 -17.73
C THR A 30 -2.42 -5.82 -16.84
N GLY A 31 -1.71 -6.79 -17.44
CA GLY A 31 -0.99 -7.83 -16.68
C GLY A 31 0.10 -7.26 -15.77
N SER A 32 0.78 -6.20 -16.22
CA SER A 32 1.83 -5.52 -15.45
C SER A 32 1.24 -4.76 -14.26
N PHE A 33 0.10 -4.09 -14.43
CA PHE A 33 -0.61 -3.45 -13.31
C PHE A 33 -1.05 -4.44 -12.23
N LEU A 34 -1.61 -5.58 -12.63
CA LEU A 34 -2.01 -6.63 -11.70
C LEU A 34 -0.80 -7.26 -10.99
N ALA A 35 0.26 -7.56 -11.74
CA ALA A 35 1.51 -8.07 -11.18
C ALA A 35 2.16 -7.07 -10.20
N ALA A 36 2.20 -5.79 -10.57
CA ALA A 36 2.75 -4.73 -9.73
C ALA A 36 1.93 -4.52 -8.45
N GLY A 37 0.59 -4.48 -8.53
CA GLY A 37 -0.25 -4.38 -7.34
C GLY A 37 -0.08 -5.57 -6.40
N LEU A 38 0.11 -6.78 -6.96
CA LEU A 38 0.29 -8.00 -6.17
C LEU A 38 1.64 -8.00 -5.47
N LEU A 39 2.70 -7.73 -6.24
CA LEU A 39 4.06 -7.64 -5.72
C LEU A 39 4.20 -6.53 -4.71
N LEU A 40 3.56 -5.38 -4.92
CA LEU A 40 3.57 -4.27 -3.95
C LEU A 40 2.90 -4.67 -2.64
N GLY A 41 1.79 -5.42 -2.70
CA GLY A 41 1.18 -6.01 -1.51
C GLY A 41 2.12 -6.96 -0.76
N ILE A 42 2.81 -7.84 -1.48
CA ILE A 42 3.75 -8.83 -0.92
C ILE A 42 5.00 -8.15 -0.33
N VAL A 43 5.62 -7.23 -1.08
CA VAL A 43 6.76 -6.42 -0.64
C VAL A 43 6.42 -5.64 0.62
N ASN A 44 5.23 -5.04 0.68
CA ASN A 44 4.77 -4.32 1.87
C ASN A 44 4.46 -5.24 3.06
N ALA A 45 4.09 -6.50 2.82
CA ALA A 45 3.84 -7.47 3.88
C ALA A 45 5.13 -8.05 4.47
N ILE A 46 6.20 -8.18 3.67
CA ILE A 46 7.43 -8.90 4.05
C ILE A 46 8.62 -7.96 4.21
N ILE A 47 8.92 -7.16 3.20
CA ILE A 47 10.14 -6.34 3.13
C ILE A 47 10.00 -5.08 3.98
N ARG A 48 8.85 -4.40 3.88
CA ARG A 48 8.62 -3.15 4.61
C ARG A 48 8.85 -3.27 6.14
N PRO A 49 8.35 -4.30 6.85
CA PRO A 49 8.64 -4.48 8.28
C PRO A 49 10.14 -4.53 8.60
N LEU A 50 10.93 -5.24 7.78
CA LEU A 50 12.37 -5.36 7.96
C LEU A 50 13.07 -4.02 7.73
N VAL A 51 12.71 -3.31 6.65
CA VAL A 51 13.28 -2.00 6.32
C VAL A 51 12.93 -0.99 7.41
N VAL A 52 11.67 -0.91 7.84
CA VAL A 52 11.24 0.00 8.91
C VAL A 52 11.97 -0.27 10.21
N LEU A 53 12.17 -1.55 10.57
CA LEU A 53 12.92 -1.92 11.76
C LEU A 53 14.38 -1.46 11.69
N LEU A 54 15.03 -1.66 10.55
CA LEU A 54 16.40 -1.22 10.32
C LEU A 54 16.53 0.32 10.32
N THR A 55 15.54 1.01 9.76
CA THR A 55 15.53 2.46 9.61
C THR A 55 14.82 3.17 10.75
N LEU A 56 14.40 2.45 11.80
CA LEU A 56 13.65 2.97 12.93
C LEU A 56 14.34 4.17 13.61
N PRO A 57 15.63 4.15 13.98
CA PRO A 57 16.27 5.30 14.62
C PRO A 57 16.22 6.54 13.73
N PHE A 58 16.51 6.38 12.44
CA PHE A 58 16.45 7.48 11.48
C PHE A 58 15.02 7.98 11.25
N THR A 59 14.07 7.07 11.24
CA THR A 59 12.64 7.36 11.11
C THR A 59 12.16 8.20 12.29
N VAL A 60 12.57 7.86 13.51
CA VAL A 60 12.25 8.65 14.71
C VAL A 60 12.94 10.01 14.67
N LEU A 61 14.22 10.07 14.28
CA LEU A 61 14.96 11.33 14.13
C LEU A 61 14.33 12.27 13.10
N THR A 62 13.74 11.73 12.03
CA THR A 62 13.04 12.50 10.98
C THR A 62 11.55 12.69 11.24
N LEU A 63 11.07 12.39 12.45
CA LEU A 63 9.65 12.51 12.83
C LEU A 63 8.71 11.76 11.88
N GLY A 64 9.15 10.62 11.34
CA GLY A 64 8.37 9.79 10.44
C GLY A 64 8.44 10.20 8.96
N ILE A 65 9.07 11.32 8.59
CA ILE A 65 9.19 11.74 7.18
C ILE A 65 9.89 10.65 6.35
N PHE A 66 10.83 9.91 6.94
CA PHE A 66 11.52 8.83 6.26
C PHE A 66 10.61 7.68 5.81
N ILE A 67 9.39 7.53 6.38
CA ILE A 67 8.41 6.55 5.86
C ILE A 67 8.09 6.81 4.38
N LEU A 68 8.07 8.06 3.94
CA LEU A 68 7.82 8.39 2.54
C LEU A 68 8.92 7.83 1.64
N ILE A 69 10.17 7.91 2.07
CA ILE A 69 11.32 7.35 1.37
C ILE A 69 11.24 5.82 1.36
N ILE A 70 10.83 5.18 2.46
CA ILE A 70 10.61 3.72 2.50
C ILE A 70 9.52 3.32 1.51
N ASN A 71 8.38 4.02 1.49
CA ASN A 71 7.30 3.71 0.56
C ASN A 71 7.74 3.88 -0.90
N ALA A 72 8.52 4.93 -1.21
CA ALA A 72 9.13 5.14 -2.52
C ALA A 72 10.08 4.01 -2.89
N ALA A 73 10.92 3.58 -1.93
CA ALA A 73 11.83 2.46 -2.12
C ALA A 73 11.08 1.15 -2.38
N MET A 74 9.97 0.88 -1.68
CA MET A 74 9.15 -0.32 -1.94
C MET A 74 8.56 -0.30 -3.35
N LEU A 75 8.10 0.86 -3.81
CA LEU A 75 7.59 1.02 -5.16
C LEU A 75 8.68 0.81 -6.22
N GLY A 76 9.87 1.37 -5.99
CA GLY A 76 11.05 1.15 -6.85
C GLY A 76 11.53 -0.29 -6.86
N LEU A 77 11.44 -1.01 -5.73
CA LEU A 77 11.73 -2.44 -5.71
C LEU A 77 10.75 -3.23 -6.60
N VAL A 78 9.47 -2.89 -6.56
CA VAL A 78 8.45 -3.54 -7.40
C VAL A 78 8.67 -3.23 -8.88
N SER A 79 9.05 -2.00 -9.25
CA SER A 79 9.33 -1.66 -10.64
C SER A 79 10.49 -2.47 -11.22
N MET A 80 11.49 -2.82 -10.40
CA MET A 80 12.60 -3.69 -10.82
C MET A 80 12.16 -5.16 -11.01
N MET A 81 11.07 -5.60 -10.37
CA MET A 81 10.58 -6.98 -10.44
C MET A 81 9.53 -7.18 -11.54
N VAL A 82 8.83 -6.12 -11.95
CA VAL A 82 7.75 -6.17 -12.93
C VAL A 82 8.27 -5.74 -14.30
N LYS A 83 8.09 -6.60 -15.30
CA LYS A 83 8.37 -6.22 -16.69
C LYS A 83 7.43 -5.10 -17.11
N ASN A 84 7.96 -4.14 -17.87
CA ASN A 84 7.22 -2.98 -18.36
C ASN A 84 6.69 -2.05 -17.26
N PHE A 85 7.32 -2.03 -16.08
CA PHE A 85 7.11 -0.98 -15.09
C PHE A 85 8.40 -0.15 -15.00
N GLU A 86 8.35 1.06 -15.54
CA GLU A 86 9.48 1.97 -15.61
C GLU A 86 9.29 3.17 -14.68
N LEU A 87 10.38 3.51 -13.99
CA LEU A 87 10.48 4.71 -13.15
C LEU A 87 11.71 5.48 -13.61
N ALA A 88 11.50 6.69 -14.13
CA ALA A 88 12.57 7.51 -14.70
C ALA A 88 13.60 7.96 -13.66
N ASN A 89 13.17 8.20 -12.42
CA ASN A 89 14.02 8.66 -11.34
C ASN A 89 13.38 8.40 -9.96
N PHE A 90 14.15 8.65 -8.90
CA PHE A 90 13.67 8.52 -7.52
C PHE A 90 12.46 9.43 -7.24
N SER A 91 12.39 10.62 -7.84
CA SER A 91 11.26 11.54 -7.64
C SER A 91 9.95 10.94 -8.16
N ALA A 92 9.97 10.26 -9.32
CA ALA A 92 8.81 9.54 -9.83
C ALA A 92 8.36 8.42 -8.86
N ALA A 93 9.31 7.67 -8.29
CA ALA A 93 9.01 6.69 -7.25
C ALA A 93 8.41 7.34 -5.98
N PHE A 94 8.93 8.49 -5.57
CA PHE A 94 8.52 9.22 -4.39
C PHE A 94 7.09 9.76 -4.49
N PHE A 95 6.80 10.54 -5.54
CA PHE A 95 5.45 11.04 -5.77
C PHE A 95 4.48 9.91 -6.07
N GLY A 96 4.92 8.88 -6.80
CA GLY A 96 4.18 7.66 -7.03
C GLY A 96 3.71 6.98 -5.75
N ALA A 97 4.62 6.78 -4.81
CA ALA A 97 4.32 6.15 -3.54
C ALA A 97 3.39 7.00 -2.66
N ILE A 98 3.44 8.33 -2.78
CA ILE A 98 2.46 9.22 -2.14
C ILE A 98 1.07 8.98 -2.71
N ILE A 99 0.91 8.96 -4.04
CA ILE A 99 -0.39 8.72 -4.69
C ILE A 99 -0.95 7.35 -4.28
N VAL A 100 -0.15 6.29 -4.38
CA VAL A 100 -0.57 4.94 -3.98
C VAL A 100 -0.98 4.90 -2.49
N GLY A 101 -0.20 5.53 -1.62
CA GLY A 101 -0.49 5.62 -0.19
C GLY A 101 -1.80 6.35 0.10
N LEU A 102 -2.03 7.48 -0.59
CA LEU A 102 -3.26 8.26 -0.47
C LEU A 102 -4.47 7.49 -0.98
N THR A 103 -4.38 6.80 -2.12
CA THR A 103 -5.45 5.93 -2.63
C THR A 103 -5.80 4.84 -1.63
N GLY A 104 -4.79 4.21 -1.02
CA GLY A 104 -5.00 3.20 0.02
C GLY A 104 -5.68 3.78 1.27
N TRP A 105 -5.25 4.94 1.74
CA TRP A 105 -5.81 5.62 2.91
C TRP A 105 -7.27 6.07 2.69
N ILE A 106 -7.55 6.69 1.54
CA ILE A 106 -8.90 7.11 1.13
C ILE A 106 -9.79 5.88 0.98
N GLY A 107 -9.34 4.86 0.26
CA GLY A 107 -10.07 3.62 0.09
C GLY A 107 -10.40 2.95 1.43
N ALA A 108 -9.43 2.85 2.32
CA ALA A 108 -9.65 2.31 3.67
C ALA A 108 -10.69 3.12 4.47
N SER A 109 -10.73 4.44 4.28
CA SER A 109 -11.69 5.32 4.97
C SER A 109 -13.13 5.07 4.52
N PHE A 110 -13.36 4.79 3.24
CA PHE A 110 -14.69 4.44 2.72
C PHE A 110 -15.15 3.04 3.11
N ILE A 111 -14.22 2.13 3.38
CA ILE A 111 -14.53 0.73 3.64
C ILE A 111 -14.91 0.49 5.12
N GLY A 112 -14.56 1.41 6.02
CA GLY A 112 -15.00 1.44 7.41
C GLY A 112 -14.53 0.24 8.25
N PRO A 113 -14.20 0.41 9.53
CA PRO A 113 -13.90 -0.70 10.44
C PRO A 113 -15.18 -1.47 10.82
N LYS A 114 -15.90 -2.07 9.87
CA LYS A 114 -16.93 -3.08 10.17
C LYS A 114 -16.28 -4.43 10.44
N GLY A 115 -15.47 -4.44 11.49
CA GLY A 115 -15.04 -5.62 12.23
C GLY A 115 -15.72 -5.72 13.60
N GLY A 116 -16.73 -4.89 13.86
CA GLY A 116 -17.66 -5.13 14.96
C GLY A 116 -18.54 -6.32 14.60
N VAL A 117 -18.07 -7.53 14.89
CA VAL A 117 -19.00 -8.57 15.31
C VAL A 117 -19.63 -7.98 16.57
N GLU A 118 -20.82 -7.40 16.43
CA GLU A 118 -21.73 -7.21 17.55
C GLU A 118 -21.82 -8.58 18.22
N VAL A 119 -21.01 -8.77 19.26
CA VAL A 119 -21.24 -9.85 20.20
C VAL A 119 -22.53 -9.43 20.87
N MET A 120 -23.65 -9.87 20.31
CA MET A 120 -24.89 -9.98 21.03
C MET A 120 -24.65 -11.03 22.12
N VAL A 121 -23.92 -10.62 23.17
CA VAL A 121 -23.89 -11.29 24.45
C VAL A 121 -25.34 -11.20 24.91
N MET A 122 -26.08 -12.28 24.66
CA MET A 122 -27.36 -12.52 25.26
C MET A 122 -27.08 -12.67 26.75
N LYS A 123 -27.09 -11.51 27.42
CA LYS A 123 -26.98 -11.34 28.86
C LYS A 123 -28.04 -12.25 29.48
N GLY A 124 -27.55 -13.09 30.39
CA GLY A 124 -28.33 -14.14 31.01
C GLY A 124 -29.68 -13.68 31.54
N ASN A 125 -30.64 -14.59 31.47
CA ASN A 125 -31.81 -14.55 32.33
C ASN A 125 -31.87 -15.89 33.05
N HIS A 126 -31.21 -15.94 34.21
CA HIS A 126 -31.64 -16.78 35.31
C HIS A 126 -33.08 -16.39 35.65
N ARG A 127 -34.03 -17.28 35.39
CA ARG A 127 -35.32 -17.29 36.09
C ARG A 127 -35.81 -18.71 36.25
N GLY A 128 -36.05 -19.05 37.51
CA GLY A 128 -37.00 -20.07 37.96
C GLY A 128 -36.37 -21.41 38.29
#